data_AF-A0A5J5NUD6-F1
#
_entry.id   AF-A0A5J5NUD6-F1
#
_cell.length_a   1.000
_cell.length_b   1.000
_cell.length_c   1.000
_cell.angle_alpha   90.00
_cell.angle_beta   90.00
_cell.angle_gamma   90.00
#
_symmetry.space_group_name_H-M   'P 1'
#
loop_
_entity.id
_entity.type
_entity.pdbx_description
1 polymer ?
#
loop_
_entity_poly.entity_id
_entity_poly.type
_entity_poly.pdbx_seq_one_letter_code
_entity_poly.pdbx_strand_id
1 'polypeptide(L)'
;MMRVSFVALCVLALAVVIFSSETRTAEAKTCNPMKLLPCMSALTSSSPPSTSCCSRLKEQQPCLCGYIKNPALKQYVDNPNAKRVASTCGVPYPKC
;
A
#
# COMPACT_ATOMS: atom_id res chain seq x y z
N MET A 1 16.92 35.51 17.39
CA MET A 1 15.93 34.54 17.89
C MET A 1 14.84 34.37 16.85
N MET A 2 15.05 33.46 15.89
CA MET A 2 14.10 33.25 14.79
C MET A 2 12.91 32.46 15.36
N ARG A 3 11.72 33.07 15.33
CA ARG A 3 10.46 32.37 15.61
C ARG A 3 10.28 31.30 14.54
N VAL A 4 10.79 30.10 14.82
CA VAL A 4 10.53 28.92 13.98
C VAL A 4 9.03 28.71 14.06
N SER A 5 8.34 29.04 12.97
CA SER A 5 6.88 29.00 12.92
C SER A 5 6.40 27.59 13.26
N PHE A 6 5.47 27.47 14.20
CA PHE A 6 4.91 26.19 14.65
C PHE A 6 4.39 25.36 13.46
N VAL A 7 3.92 26.04 12.42
CA VAL A 7 3.49 25.48 11.13
C VAL A 7 4.64 24.77 10.40
N ALA A 8 5.83 25.37 10.37
CA ALA A 8 7.01 24.75 9.75
C ALA A 8 7.46 23.49 10.51
N LEU A 9 7.32 23.48 11.84
CA LEU A 9 7.60 22.32 12.68
C LEU A 9 6.60 21.18 12.43
N CYS A 10 5.31 21.50 12.31
CA CYS A 10 4.26 20.51 12.01
C CYS A 10 4.39 19.90 10.61
N VAL A 11 4.76 20.70 9.61
CA VAL A 11 4.98 20.21 8.23
C VAL A 11 6.20 19.30 8.15
N LEU A 12 7.28 19.62 8.87
CA LEU A 12 8.46 18.76 8.97
C LEU A 12 8.16 17.46 9.72
N ALA A 13 7.39 17.50 10.80
CA ALA A 13 6.97 16.31 11.54
C ALA A 13 6.10 15.38 10.68
N LEU A 14 5.19 15.92 9.86
CA LEU A 14 4.37 15.13 8.93
C LEU A 14 5.22 14.49 7.82
N ALA A 15 6.25 15.19 7.32
CA ALA A 15 7.16 14.64 6.30
C ALA A 15 7.99 13.45 6.84
N VAL A 16 8.39 13.49 8.11
CA VAL A 16 9.16 12.40 8.75
C VAL A 16 8.29 11.17 9.01
N VAL A 17 7.00 11.33 9.34
CA VAL A 17 6.06 10.21 9.51
C VAL A 17 5.79 9.49 8.18
N ILE A 18 5.77 10.19 7.05
CA ILE A 18 5.62 9.57 5.72
C ILE A 18 6.84 8.71 5.36
N PHE A 19 8.03 9.06 5.84
CA PHE A 19 9.28 8.35 5.53
C PHE A 19 9.60 7.19 6.49
N SER A 20 8.86 7.03 7.58
CA SER A 20 9.13 6.03 8.62
C SER A 20 8.42 4.69 8.37
N SER A 21 8.30 4.25 7.11
CA SER A 21 8.02 2.84 6.82
C SER A 21 9.34 2.08 6.71
N GLU A 22 10.02 1.90 7.85
CA GLU A 22 11.07 0.90 7.96
C GLU A 22 10.43 -0.49 7.87
N THR A 23 10.59 -1.16 6.74
CA THR A 23 10.47 -2.62 6.67
C THR A 23 11.77 -3.17 6.12
N ARG A 24 12.47 -3.89 7.00
CA ARG A 24 13.81 -4.44 6.84
C ARG A 24 13.92 -5.35 5.62
N THR A 25 15.03 -5.19 4.91
CA THR A 25 15.84 -6.22 4.22
C THR A 25 15.10 -7.29 3.39
N ALA A 26 14.92 -7.01 2.11
CA ALA A 26 15.12 -7.95 1.00
C ALA A 26 15.04 -7.09 -0.27
N GLU A 27 16.10 -7.04 -1.10
CA GLU A 27 16.12 -6.48 -2.46
C GLU A 27 15.03 -5.42 -2.71
N ALA A 28 15.30 -4.16 -2.36
CA ALA A 28 14.28 -3.11 -2.20
C ALA A 28 13.48 -2.87 -3.50
N LYS A 29 12.48 -3.71 -3.78
CA LYS A 29 11.38 -3.38 -4.68
C LYS A 29 10.69 -2.19 -4.03
N THR A 30 10.82 -1.03 -4.67
CA THR A 30 10.19 0.19 -4.20
C THR A 30 8.70 -0.06 -4.00
N CYS A 31 8.27 -0.01 -2.73
CA CYS A 31 6.86 -0.06 -2.37
C CYS A 31 6.20 1.17 -2.99
N ASN A 32 5.38 0.93 -4.00
CA ASN A 32 4.63 1.97 -4.69
C ASN A 32 3.20 1.46 -4.98
N PRO A 33 2.19 1.97 -4.27
CA PRO A 33 0.80 1.54 -4.45
C PRO A 33 0.27 1.83 -5.86
N MET A 34 0.86 2.79 -6.60
CA MET A 34 0.50 3.06 -8.00
C MET A 34 0.78 1.86 -8.92
N LYS A 35 1.69 0.95 -8.55
CA LYS A 35 1.90 -0.30 -9.31
C LYS A 35 0.67 -1.23 -9.26
N LEU A 36 -0.23 -1.05 -8.30
CA LEU A 36 -1.47 -1.81 -8.15
C LEU A 36 -2.66 -1.18 -8.89
N LEU A 37 -2.45 -0.09 -9.64
CA LEU A 37 -3.51 0.52 -10.45
C LEU A 37 -4.22 -0.47 -11.40
N PRO A 38 -3.53 -1.47 -12.03
CA PRO A 38 -4.21 -2.50 -12.81
C PRO A 38 -5.20 -3.38 -12.02
N CYS A 39 -5.12 -3.38 -10.69
CA CYS A 39 -6.05 -4.10 -9.81
C CYS A 39 -7.28 -3.27 -9.45
N MET A 40 -7.33 -1.97 -9.80
CA MET A 40 -8.37 -1.06 -9.30
C MET A 40 -9.78 -1.57 -9.59
N SER A 41 -10.04 -2.00 -10.83
CA SER A 41 -11.34 -2.56 -11.21
C SER A 41 -11.72 -3.80 -10.39
N ALA A 42 -10.77 -4.70 -10.13
CA ALA A 42 -11.02 -5.91 -9.36
C ALA A 42 -11.14 -5.67 -7.84
N LEU A 43 -10.57 -4.57 -7.33
CA LEU A 43 -10.69 -4.15 -5.94
C LEU A 43 -11.99 -3.38 -5.68
N THR A 44 -12.43 -2.54 -6.61
CA THR A 44 -13.65 -1.73 -6.45
C THR A 44 -14.91 -2.43 -6.96
N SER A 45 -14.77 -3.48 -7.78
CA SER A 45 -15.90 -4.23 -8.33
C SER A 45 -15.75 -5.74 -8.14
N SER A 46 -16.75 -6.50 -8.61
CA SER A 46 -16.71 -7.96 -8.61
C SER A 46 -16.01 -8.56 -9.85
N SER A 47 -15.33 -7.74 -10.66
CA SER A 47 -14.62 -8.21 -11.84
C SER A 47 -13.41 -9.09 -11.48
N PRO A 48 -13.07 -10.08 -12.32
CA PRO A 48 -11.84 -10.86 -12.15
C PRO A 48 -10.59 -9.97 -12.29
N PRO A 49 -9.51 -10.24 -11.54
CA PRO A 49 -8.24 -9.53 -11.70
C PRO A 49 -7.57 -9.89 -13.03
N SER A 50 -6.91 -8.91 -13.64
CA SER A 50 -6.11 -9.12 -14.85
C SER A 50 -4.77 -9.81 -14.53
N THR A 51 -4.13 -10.39 -15.54
CA THR A 51 -2.78 -10.96 -15.41
C THR A 51 -1.77 -9.91 -14.92
N SER A 52 -1.87 -8.67 -15.40
CA SER A 52 -1.01 -7.57 -14.96
C SER A 52 -1.26 -7.19 -13.50
N CYS A 53 -2.52 -7.19 -13.05
CA CYS A 53 -2.85 -7.03 -11.63
C CYS A 53 -2.16 -8.09 -10.78
N CYS A 54 -2.34 -9.38 -11.11
CA CYS A 54 -1.76 -10.45 -10.30
C CYS A 54 -0.23 -10.43 -10.31
N SER A 55 0.41 -10.10 -11.43
CA SER A 55 1.86 -9.94 -11.49
C SER A 55 2.35 -8.81 -10.56
N ARG A 56 1.73 -7.63 -10.65
CA ARG A 56 2.08 -6.47 -9.79
C ARG A 56 1.78 -6.73 -8.31
N LEU A 57 0.70 -7.45 -8.01
CA LEU A 57 0.35 -7.80 -6.63
C LEU A 57 1.38 -8.73 -6.00
N LYS A 58 1.86 -9.75 -6.74
CA LYS A 58 2.95 -10.63 -6.31
C LYS A 58 4.25 -9.86 -6.12
N GLU A 59 4.57 -8.94 -7.03
CA GLU A 59 5.76 -8.09 -6.90
C GLU A 59 5.73 -7.24 -5.62
N GLN A 60 4.55 -6.74 -5.23
CA GLN A 60 4.36 -5.88 -4.06
C GLN A 60 4.01 -6.63 -2.76
N GLN A 61 4.07 -7.97 -2.77
CA GLN A 61 3.78 -8.79 -1.58
C GLN A 61 4.48 -8.32 -0.28
N PRO A 62 5.80 -7.97 -0.27
CA PRO A 62 6.45 -7.50 0.96
C PRO A 62 5.89 -6.17 1.49
N CYS A 63 5.24 -5.37 0.63
CA CYS A 63 4.71 -4.05 0.97
C CYS A 63 3.25 -4.10 1.45
N LEU A 64 2.55 -5.22 1.29
CA LEU A 64 1.10 -5.29 1.53
C LEU A 64 0.70 -4.93 2.96
N CYS A 65 1.48 -5.32 3.97
CA CYS A 65 1.20 -4.90 5.34
C CYS A 65 1.26 -3.38 5.52
N GLY A 66 2.23 -2.72 4.88
CA GLY A 66 2.33 -1.27 4.88
C GLY A 66 1.09 -0.63 4.24
N TYR A 67 0.59 -1.20 3.14
CA TYR A 67 -0.63 -0.71 2.50
C TYR A 67 -1.89 -0.93 3.33
N ILE A 68 -2.02 -2.09 3.97
CA ILE A 68 -3.16 -2.41 4.86
C ILE A 68 -3.20 -1.47 6.06
N LYS A 69 -2.04 -1.12 6.63
CA LYS A 69 -1.93 -0.22 7.77
C LYS A 69 -2.09 1.25 7.40
N ASN A 70 -2.02 1.60 6.11
CA ASN A 70 -2.15 2.98 5.66
C ASN A 70 -3.64 3.41 5.62
N PRO A 71 -4.07 4.38 6.45
CA PRO A 71 -5.46 4.83 6.49
C PRO A 71 -5.98 5.37 5.14
N ALA A 72 -5.11 6.00 4.33
CA ALA A 72 -5.48 6.55 3.03
C ALA A 72 -5.83 5.46 2.00
N LEU A 73 -5.31 4.25 2.19
CA LEU A 73 -5.54 3.10 1.31
C LEU A 73 -6.64 2.17 1.83
N LYS A 74 -7.16 2.41 3.03
CA LYS A 74 -8.10 1.53 3.74
C LYS A 74 -9.30 1.14 2.87
N GLN A 75 -9.89 2.08 2.14
CA GLN A 75 -11.02 1.81 1.24
C GLN A 75 -10.75 0.73 0.17
N TYR A 76 -9.49 0.55 -0.24
CA TYR A 76 -9.09 -0.40 -1.28
C TYR A 76 -8.68 -1.77 -0.72
N VAL A 77 -8.24 -1.82 0.53
CA VAL A 77 -7.65 -3.03 1.16
C VAL A 77 -8.55 -3.64 2.24
N ASP A 78 -9.37 -2.83 2.91
CA ASP A 78 -10.31 -3.26 3.95
C ASP A 78 -11.70 -3.52 3.38
N ASN A 79 -11.78 -4.45 2.42
CA ASN A 79 -13.04 -4.85 1.77
C ASN A 79 -12.95 -6.33 1.32
N PRO A 80 -14.09 -7.01 1.07
CA PRO A 80 -14.08 -8.42 0.67
C PRO A 80 -13.41 -8.68 -0.69
N ASN A 81 -13.43 -7.70 -1.61
CA ASN A 81 -12.79 -7.85 -2.92
C ASN A 81 -11.27 -7.94 -2.79
N ALA A 82 -10.64 -7.20 -1.88
CA ALA A 82 -9.20 -7.26 -1.65
C ALA A 82 -8.72 -8.66 -1.27
N LYS A 83 -9.45 -9.33 -0.36
CA LYS A 83 -9.18 -10.72 0.03
C LYS A 83 -9.40 -11.69 -1.13
N ARG A 84 -10.48 -11.50 -1.90
CA ARG A 84 -10.76 -12.31 -3.10
C ARG A 84 -9.65 -12.16 -4.14
N VAL A 85 -9.25 -10.93 -4.48
CA VAL A 85 -8.20 -10.64 -5.46
C VAL A 85 -6.88 -11.28 -5.04
N ALA A 86 -6.48 -11.15 -3.77
CA ALA A 86 -5.28 -11.81 -3.25
C ALA A 86 -5.35 -13.33 -3.44
N SER A 87 -6.48 -13.96 -3.07
CA SER A 87 -6.70 -15.39 -3.25
C SER A 87 -6.65 -15.81 -4.73
N THR A 88 -7.35 -15.11 -5.62
CA THR A 88 -7.38 -15.41 -7.06
C THR A 88 -5.99 -15.28 -7.69
N CYS A 89 -5.20 -14.31 -7.26
CA CYS A 89 -3.84 -14.11 -7.74
C CYS A 89 -2.82 -15.05 -7.07
N GLY A 90 -3.21 -15.88 -6.10
CA GLY A 90 -2.31 -16.75 -5.36
C GLY A 90 -1.33 -16.00 -4.45
N VAL A 91 -1.76 -14.84 -3.93
CA VAL A 91 -0.99 -14.03 -2.98
C VAL A 91 -1.59 -14.23 -1.59
N PRO A 92 -0.80 -14.67 -0.59
CA PRO A 92 -1.31 -14.83 0.76
C PRO A 92 -1.71 -13.47 1.34
N TYR A 93 -2.93 -13.37 1.85
CA TYR A 93 -3.37 -12.16 2.53
C TYR A 93 -2.66 -12.05 3.88
N PRO A 94 -1.83 -11.02 4.11
CA PRO A 94 -0.95 -10.99 5.25
C PRO A 94 -1.73 -10.70 6.54
N LYS A 95 -1.28 -11.30 7.65
CA LYS A 95 -1.69 -10.89 9.00
C LYS A 95 -0.72 -9.81 9.47
N CYS A 96 -1.24 -8.60 9.56
CA CYS A 96 -0.55 -7.40 9.98
C CYS A 96 -1.34 -6.81 11.16
#